data_AF-A0A2D4M551-F1
#
_entry.id   AF-A0A2D4M551-F1
#
_cell.length_a   1.000
_cell.length_b   1.000
_cell.length_c   1.000
_cell.angle_alpha   90.00
_cell.angle_beta   90.00
_cell.angle_gamma   90.00
#
_symmetry.space_group_name_H-M   'P 1'
#
loop_
_entity.id
_entity.type
_entity.pdbx_description
1 polymer ?
#
loop_
_entity_poly.entity_id
_entity_poly.type
_entity_poly.pdbx_seq_one_letter_code
_entity_poly.pdbx_strand_id
1 'polypeptide(L)'
;YISGILKKKVEVLAEACTDLLSHQKQLTVGLPPEPREKTITAPLPPEKLTKLIYEACGQDISIAVLTQEIIVYLAMYVRSQPSLFAEMLRLRIGLIIQVMATELARSLNCSGKATFSFLLFWNKSGVFKCISEMRR
;
A
#
# COMPACT_ATOMS: atom_id res chain seq x y z
N TYR A 1 -1.69 18.56 -20.00
CA TYR A 1 -0.91 17.31 -20.11
C TYR A 1 -0.84 16.44 -18.85
N ILE A 2 -1.29 16.89 -17.67
CA ILE A 2 -1.20 16.11 -16.41
C ILE A 2 -2.32 15.05 -16.26
N SER A 3 -3.47 15.25 -16.93
CA SER A 3 -4.64 14.35 -16.83
C SER A 3 -4.39 12.94 -17.40
N GLY A 4 -3.53 12.78 -18.42
CA GLY A 4 -3.24 11.47 -19.02
C GLY A 4 -2.40 10.54 -18.14
N ILE A 5 -1.51 11.09 -17.32
CA ILE A 5 -0.66 10.31 -16.41
C ILE A 5 -1.46 9.88 -15.17
N LEU A 6 -2.33 10.76 -14.65
CA LEU A 6 -3.23 10.41 -13.55
C LEU A 6 -4.19 9.28 -13.95
N LYS A 7 -4.80 9.36 -15.15
CA LYS A 7 -5.68 8.29 -15.65
C LYS A 7 -4.97 6.94 -15.78
N LYS A 8 -3.75 6.93 -16.33
CA LYS A 8 -2.95 5.69 -16.41
C LYS A 8 -2.63 5.11 -15.03
N LYS A 9 -2.23 5.93 -14.05
CA LYS A 9 -1.98 5.44 -12.67
C LYS A 9 -3.26 4.86 -12.04
N VAL A 10 -4.40 5.49 -12.30
CA VAL A 10 -5.72 5.09 -11.81
C VAL A 10 -6.14 3.74 -12.42
N GLU A 11 -5.91 3.50 -13.71
CA GLU A 11 -6.14 2.20 -14.35
C GLU A 11 -5.23 1.09 -13.79
N VAL A 12 -3.92 1.36 -13.67
CA VAL A 12 -2.94 0.40 -13.13
C VAL A 12 -3.27 0.01 -11.69
N LEU A 13 -3.80 0.93 -10.89
CA LEU A 13 -4.22 0.65 -9.52
C LEU A 13 -5.41 -0.34 -9.46
N ALA A 14 -6.41 -0.19 -10.32
CA ALA A 14 -7.53 -1.11 -10.35
C ALA A 14 -7.12 -2.51 -10.84
N GLU A 15 -6.23 -2.57 -11.83
CA GLU A 15 -5.64 -3.83 -12.29
C GLU A 15 -4.86 -4.49 -11.15
N ALA A 16 -3.99 -3.74 -10.46
CA ALA A 16 -3.23 -4.22 -9.31
C ALA A 16 -4.12 -4.73 -8.16
N CYS A 17 -5.20 -4.01 -7.84
CA CYS A 17 -6.18 -4.49 -6.86
C CYS A 17 -6.86 -5.78 -7.32
N THR A 18 -7.21 -5.88 -8.61
CA THR A 18 -7.83 -7.07 -9.18
C THR A 18 -6.88 -8.27 -9.13
N ASP A 19 -5.59 -8.06 -9.42
CA ASP A 19 -4.55 -9.08 -9.29
C ASP A 19 -4.41 -9.56 -7.84
N LEU A 20 -4.36 -8.64 -6.88
CA LEU A 20 -4.27 -9.03 -5.46
C LEU A 20 -5.50 -9.85 -5.01
N LEU A 21 -6.70 -9.42 -5.43
CA LEU A 21 -7.95 -10.10 -5.10
C LEU A 21 -8.09 -11.45 -5.82
N SER A 22 -7.62 -11.58 -7.06
CA SER A 22 -7.62 -12.84 -7.81
C SER A 22 -6.72 -13.88 -7.17
N HIS A 23 -5.64 -13.45 -6.51
CA HIS A 23 -4.78 -14.27 -5.65
C HIS A 23 -5.36 -14.55 -4.25
N GLN A 24 -6.68 -14.35 -4.07
CA GLN A 24 -7.42 -14.53 -2.82
C GLN A 24 -6.87 -13.69 -1.64
N LYS A 25 -6.35 -12.50 -1.91
CA LYS A 25 -5.89 -11.57 -0.87
C LYS A 25 -6.96 -10.55 -0.53
N GLN A 26 -7.34 -10.46 0.73
CA GLN A 26 -8.16 -9.37 1.24
C GLN A 26 -7.29 -8.14 1.48
N LEU A 27 -7.64 -7.00 0.90
CA LEU A 27 -6.90 -5.76 1.09
C LEU A 27 -7.60 -4.90 2.14
N THR A 28 -6.83 -4.22 2.98
CA THR A 28 -7.37 -3.28 3.94
C THR A 28 -6.63 -1.95 3.82
N VAL A 29 -7.36 -0.86 3.62
CA VAL A 29 -6.84 0.50 3.43
C VAL A 29 -7.30 1.41 4.57
N GLY A 30 -6.51 2.43 4.89
CA GLY A 30 -6.78 3.34 6.02
C GLY A 30 -6.03 2.98 7.30
N LEU A 31 -5.88 3.96 8.19
CA LEU A 31 -5.18 3.83 9.47
C LEU A 31 -6.15 3.40 10.60
N PRO A 32 -5.73 2.53 11.53
CA PRO A 32 -6.48 2.27 12.77
C PRO A 32 -6.49 3.53 13.66
N PRO A 33 -7.57 3.86 14.41
CA PRO A 33 -8.75 3.06 14.77
C PRO A 33 -9.96 3.15 13.79
N GLU A 34 -10.90 2.21 13.91
CA GLU A 34 -12.21 2.27 13.23
C GLU A 34 -12.89 3.64 13.50
N PRO A 35 -13.52 4.29 12.50
CA PRO A 35 -14.12 3.75 11.27
C PRO A 35 -13.33 4.03 9.97
N ARG A 36 -12.05 4.44 10.05
CA ARG A 36 -11.24 4.82 8.89
C ARG A 36 -10.66 3.62 8.12
N GLU A 37 -10.46 2.49 8.79
CA GLU A 37 -10.03 1.24 8.15
C GLU A 37 -11.17 0.66 7.29
N LYS A 38 -10.91 0.48 5.99
CA LYS A 38 -11.86 -0.06 5.03
C LYS A 38 -11.28 -1.33 4.40
N THR A 39 -12.04 -2.41 4.46
CA THR A 39 -11.67 -3.67 3.81
C THR A 39 -12.22 -3.72 2.39
N ILE A 40 -11.35 -4.01 1.43
CA ILE A 40 -11.65 -4.23 0.03
C ILE A 40 -11.59 -5.74 -0.20
N THR A 41 -12.76 -6.35 -0.35
CA THR A 41 -12.92 -7.79 -0.61
C THR A 41 -13.28 -8.09 -2.06
N ALA A 42 -13.59 -7.07 -2.86
CA ALA A 42 -13.98 -7.20 -4.26
C ALA A 42 -13.35 -6.08 -5.10
N PRO A 43 -13.05 -6.34 -6.38
CA PRO A 43 -12.44 -5.35 -7.25
C PRO A 43 -13.45 -4.24 -7.50
N LEU A 44 -13.05 -3.01 -7.22
CA LEU A 44 -13.85 -1.81 -7.41
C LEU A 44 -13.31 -1.05 -8.63
N PRO A 45 -14.17 -0.32 -9.36
CA PRO A 45 -13.71 0.54 -10.44
C PRO A 45 -12.73 1.58 -9.88
N PRO A 46 -11.74 1.98 -10.68
CA PRO A 46 -10.59 2.73 -10.19
C PRO A 46 -10.97 4.09 -9.58
N GLU A 47 -12.05 4.71 -10.07
CA GLU A 47 -12.61 5.94 -9.51
C GLU A 47 -13.15 5.74 -8.08
N LYS A 48 -13.90 4.64 -7.85
CA LYS A 48 -14.42 4.31 -6.52
C LYS A 48 -13.30 3.88 -5.58
N LEU A 49 -12.35 3.09 -6.07
CA LEU A 49 -11.19 2.65 -5.31
C LEU A 49 -10.36 3.84 -4.82
N THR A 50 -10.06 4.77 -5.72
CA THR A 50 -9.31 5.98 -5.40
C THR A 50 -10.07 6.83 -4.36
N LYS A 51 -11.37 7.07 -4.57
CA LYS A 51 -12.21 7.78 -3.60
C LYS A 51 -12.19 7.11 -2.22
N LEU A 52 -12.35 5.80 -2.17
CA LEU A 52 -12.36 5.02 -0.93
C LEU A 52 -11.02 5.10 -0.19
N ILE A 53 -9.90 5.06 -0.92
CA ILE A 53 -8.56 5.30 -0.34
C ILE A 53 -8.46 6.73 0.23
N TYR A 54 -8.90 7.74 -0.53
CA TYR A 54 -8.88 9.13 -0.06
C TYR A 54 -9.77 9.36 1.18
N GLU A 55 -10.95 8.73 1.21
CA GLU A 55 -11.86 8.76 2.36
C GLU A 55 -11.23 8.07 3.58
N ALA A 56 -10.64 6.89 3.39
CA ALA A 56 -9.95 6.13 4.45
C ALA A 56 -8.72 6.87 5.00
N CYS A 57 -8.04 7.65 4.16
CA CYS A 57 -6.86 8.44 4.54
C CYS A 57 -7.20 9.83 5.10
N GLY A 58 -8.48 10.23 5.18
CA GLY A 58 -8.89 11.46 5.87
C GLY A 58 -8.32 12.76 5.28
N GLN A 59 -8.23 12.87 3.95
CA GLN A 59 -7.65 13.99 3.19
C GLN A 59 -6.11 14.11 3.18
N ASP A 60 -5.36 13.21 3.83
CA ASP A 60 -3.91 13.18 3.66
C ASP A 60 -3.52 12.63 2.28
N ILE A 61 -3.26 13.55 1.34
CA ILE A 61 -2.91 13.24 -0.05
C ILE A 61 -1.67 12.35 -0.09
N SER A 62 -0.69 12.61 0.78
CA SER A 62 0.52 11.81 0.91
C SER A 62 0.19 10.35 1.21
N ILE A 63 -0.61 10.09 2.26
CA ILE A 63 -0.97 8.72 2.68
C ILE A 63 -1.82 8.03 1.61
N ALA A 64 -2.73 8.76 0.95
CA ALA A 64 -3.50 8.24 -0.16
C ALA A 64 -2.61 7.81 -1.33
N VAL A 65 -1.65 8.64 -1.73
CA VAL A 65 -0.69 8.32 -2.79
C VAL A 65 0.19 7.13 -2.41
N LEU A 66 0.66 7.07 -1.16
CA LEU A 66 1.45 5.93 -0.68
C LEU A 66 0.65 4.63 -0.68
N THR A 67 -0.59 4.67 -0.23
CA THR A 67 -1.48 3.51 -0.26
C THR A 67 -1.61 2.98 -1.68
N GLN A 68 -1.79 3.86 -2.66
CA GLN A 68 -1.86 3.48 -4.07
C GLN A 68 -0.55 2.84 -4.57
N GLU A 69 0.60 3.42 -4.25
CA GLU A 69 1.88 2.84 -4.66
C GLU A 69 2.15 1.48 -4.01
N ILE A 70 1.84 1.29 -2.72
CA ILE A 70 2.00 -0.01 -2.04
C ILE A 70 1.13 -1.08 -2.71
N ILE A 71 -0.12 -0.75 -3.07
CA ILE A 71 -1.01 -1.69 -3.76
C ILE A 71 -0.37 -2.16 -5.06
N VAL A 72 0.10 -1.22 -5.89
CA VAL A 72 0.73 -1.55 -7.18
C VAL A 72 2.01 -2.38 -6.98
N TYR A 73 2.84 -2.01 -6.00
CA TYR A 73 4.03 -2.79 -5.66
C TYR A 73 3.65 -4.20 -5.21
N LEU A 74 2.74 -4.35 -4.25
CA LEU A 74 2.29 -5.64 -3.74
C LEU A 74 1.73 -6.54 -4.84
N ALA A 75 0.94 -5.98 -5.76
CA ALA A 75 0.41 -6.72 -6.90
C ALA A 75 1.55 -7.29 -7.77
N MET A 76 2.55 -6.47 -8.09
CA MET A 76 3.75 -6.91 -8.82
C MET A 76 4.51 -8.01 -8.07
N TYR A 77 4.60 -7.91 -6.74
CA TYR A 77 5.26 -8.93 -5.90
C TYR A 77 4.46 -10.22 -5.80
N VAL A 78 3.15 -10.16 -5.68
CA VAL A 78 2.28 -11.34 -5.68
C VAL A 78 2.45 -12.13 -6.99
N ARG A 79 2.58 -11.44 -8.14
CA ARG A 79 2.87 -12.10 -9.42
C ARG A 79 4.29 -12.65 -9.51
N SER A 80 5.29 -11.89 -9.02
CA SER A 80 6.70 -12.26 -9.17
C SER A 80 7.15 -13.32 -8.16
N GLN A 81 6.60 -13.30 -6.95
CA GLN A 81 6.97 -14.15 -5.81
C GLN A 81 5.73 -14.50 -4.96
N PRO A 82 4.81 -15.32 -5.49
CA PRO A 82 3.58 -15.70 -4.78
C PRO A 82 3.85 -16.50 -3.50
N SER A 83 5.01 -17.16 -3.38
CA SER A 83 5.42 -17.94 -2.20
C SER A 83 5.53 -17.09 -0.92
N LEU A 84 5.84 -15.79 -1.02
CA LEU A 84 5.88 -14.88 0.13
C LEU A 84 4.49 -14.66 0.74
N PHE A 85 3.48 -14.75 -0.11
CA PHE A 85 2.10 -14.43 0.24
C PHE A 85 1.25 -15.68 0.46
N ALA A 86 1.80 -16.88 0.29
CA ALA A 86 1.05 -18.14 0.40
C ALA A 86 0.33 -18.27 1.76
N GLU A 87 0.96 -17.83 2.85
CA GLU A 87 0.40 -17.90 4.21
C GLU A 87 -0.39 -16.65 4.63
N MET A 88 -0.42 -15.60 3.81
CA MET A 88 -1.08 -14.34 4.15
C MET A 88 -2.41 -14.21 3.41
N LEU A 89 -3.53 -14.24 4.12
CA LEU A 89 -4.87 -14.07 3.52
C LEU A 89 -5.33 -12.61 3.47
N ARG A 90 -4.83 -11.77 4.37
CA ARG A 90 -5.21 -10.35 4.48
C ARG A 90 -3.98 -9.45 4.51
N LEU A 91 -3.98 -8.42 3.67
CA LEU A 91 -2.94 -7.41 3.55
C LEU A 91 -3.47 -6.09 4.11
N ARG A 92 -3.06 -5.76 5.33
CA ARG A 92 -3.41 -4.50 5.99
C ARG A 92 -2.41 -3.40 5.61
N ILE A 93 -2.74 -2.64 4.58
CA ILE A 93 -1.86 -1.57 4.07
C ILE A 93 -1.69 -0.44 5.08
N GLY A 94 -2.72 -0.14 5.86
CA GLY A 94 -2.62 0.83 6.96
C GLY A 94 -1.50 0.50 7.95
N LEU A 95 -1.39 -0.76 8.34
CA LEU A 95 -0.35 -1.23 9.27
C LEU A 95 1.03 -1.20 8.62
N ILE A 96 1.15 -1.56 7.33
CA ILE A 96 2.40 -1.40 6.57
C ILE A 96 2.84 0.06 6.65
N ILE A 97 1.96 1.00 6.29
CA ILE A 97 2.28 2.43 6.30
C ILE A 97 2.68 2.89 7.69
N GLN A 98 2.00 2.43 8.75
CA GLN A 98 2.37 2.75 10.13
C GLN A 98 3.77 2.24 10.48
N VAL A 99 4.05 0.96 10.26
CA VAL A 99 5.36 0.37 10.56
C VAL A 99 6.45 1.06 9.74
N MET A 100 6.20 1.35 8.46
CA MET A 100 7.13 2.12 7.62
C MET A 100 7.34 3.53 8.14
N ALA A 101 6.28 4.23 8.56
CA ALA A 101 6.37 5.57 9.13
C ALA A 101 7.15 5.55 10.45
N THR A 102 6.93 4.54 11.30
CA THR A 102 7.67 4.36 12.56
C THR A 102 9.15 4.04 12.31
N GLU A 103 9.47 3.12 11.40
CA GLU A 103 10.85 2.78 11.04
C GLU A 103 11.57 3.95 10.36
N LEU A 104 10.84 4.72 9.53
CA LEU A 104 11.35 5.95 8.92
C LEU A 104 11.61 7.01 9.99
N ALA A 105 10.69 7.23 10.93
CA ALA A 105 10.87 8.17 12.04
C ALA A 105 12.07 7.76 12.91
N ARG A 106 12.25 6.47 13.17
CA ARG A 106 13.40 5.93 13.89
C ARG A 106 14.72 6.16 13.15
N SER A 107 14.72 5.94 11.83
CA SER A 107 15.88 6.18 10.96
C SER A 107 16.22 7.66 10.84
N LEU A 108 15.19 8.51 10.77
CA LEU A 108 15.32 9.96 10.70
C LEU A 108 15.87 10.57 11.99
N ASN A 109 15.48 10.01 13.14
CA ASN A 109 16.05 10.36 14.43
C ASN A 109 17.57 10.05 14.50
N CYS A 110 18.07 9.17 13.64
CA CYS A 110 19.51 8.87 13.52
C CYS A 110 20.22 9.65 12.40
N SER A 111 19.50 10.18 11.40
CA SER A 111 20.10 10.87 10.26
C SER A 111 19.05 11.75 9.57
N GLY A 112 19.16 13.08 9.71
CA GLY A 112 18.20 14.09 9.24
C GLY A 112 18.00 14.24 7.72
N LYS A 113 18.02 13.15 6.95
CA LYS A 113 17.76 13.10 5.49
C LYS A 113 16.42 12.42 5.22
N ALA A 114 15.33 13.19 5.29
CA ALA A 114 13.94 12.70 5.20
C ALA A 114 13.56 12.13 3.84
N THR A 115 14.07 12.68 2.75
CA THR A 115 13.56 12.36 1.41
C THR A 115 14.23 11.14 0.78
N PHE A 116 15.53 10.96 0.96
CA PHE A 116 16.27 9.80 0.43
C PHE A 116 15.92 8.51 1.16
N SER A 117 15.71 8.59 2.48
CA SER A 117 15.37 7.43 3.30
C SER A 117 14.03 6.83 2.87
N PHE A 118 13.07 7.65 2.44
CA PHE A 118 11.79 7.16 1.92
C PHE A 118 12.00 6.30 0.67
N LEU A 119 12.71 6.79 -0.34
CA LEU A 119 12.99 6.03 -1.57
C LEU A 119 13.81 4.76 -1.31
N LEU A 120 14.76 4.80 -0.38
CA LEU A 120 15.58 3.64 0.00
C LEU A 120 14.79 2.61 0.82
N PHE A 121 13.85 3.05 1.66
CA PHE A 121 13.01 2.15 2.45
C PHE A 121 12.00 1.39 1.58
N TRP A 122 11.55 2.00 0.49
CA TRP A 122 10.69 1.36 -0.50
C TRP A 122 11.45 0.44 -1.47
N ASN A 123 12.77 0.32 -1.33
CA ASN A 123 13.53 -0.72 -1.99
C ASN A 123 13.15 -2.09 -1.42
N LYS A 124 13.34 -3.15 -2.22
CA LYS A 124 12.98 -4.56 -1.97
C LYS A 124 13.00 -4.97 -0.49
N SER A 125 14.06 -4.61 0.23
CA SER A 125 14.29 -5.02 1.62
C SER A 125 13.28 -4.46 2.64
N GLY A 126 12.83 -3.20 2.52
CA GLY A 126 11.95 -2.60 3.53
C GLY A 126 10.52 -3.13 3.45
N VAL A 127 10.01 -3.32 2.22
CA VAL A 127 8.72 -3.96 1.96
C VAL A 127 8.76 -5.43 2.40
N PHE A 128 9.84 -6.15 2.10
CA PHE A 128 10.00 -7.55 2.52
C PHE A 128 10.03 -7.69 4.04
N LYS A 129 10.73 -6.78 4.74
CA LYS A 129 10.75 -6.74 6.20
C LYS A 129 9.35 -6.49 6.78
N CYS A 130 8.58 -5.54 6.23
CA CYS A 130 7.19 -5.32 6.65
C CYS A 130 6.28 -6.54 6.39
N ILE A 131 6.44 -7.21 5.24
CA ILE A 131 5.70 -8.45 4.95
C ILE A 131 6.07 -9.54 5.95
N SER A 132 7.36 -9.67 6.31
CA SER A 132 7.80 -10.64 7.32
C SER A 132 7.29 -10.31 8.73
N GLU A 133 7.22 -9.03 9.10
CA GLU A 133 6.69 -8.59 10.39
C GLU A 133 5.17 -8.85 10.48
N MET A 134 4.44 -8.72 9.37
CA MET A 134 3.02 -9.08 9.30
C MET A 134 2.74 -10.59 9.26
N ARG A 135 3.76 -11.43 9.07
CA ARG A 135 3.63 -12.89 9.23
C ARG A 135 3.79 -13.33 10.69
N ARG A 136 4.36 -12.49 11.56
CA ARG A 136 4.63 -12.79 12.97
C ARG A 136 3.41 -12.51 13.84
#